data_AF-A0A0G0H184-F1
#
_entry.id   AF-A0A0G0H184-F1
#
_cell.length_a   1.000
_cell.length_b   1.000
_cell.length_c   1.000
_cell.angle_alpha   90.00
_cell.angle_beta   90.00
_cell.angle_gamma   90.00
#
_symmetry.space_group_name_H-M   'P 1'
#
loop_
_entity.id
_entity.type
_entity.pdbx_description
1 polymer ?
#
loop_
_entity_poly.entity_id
_entity_poly.type
_entity_poly.pdbx_seq_one_letter_code
_entity_poly.pdbx_strand_id
1 'polypeptide(L)'
;MKNNTKKEHKSTIKNEIEGVISISAKRVGYVRNKELKDSIEVDPAHLNTALQGDTVLVSINKKNQISSRSDLGTSRGPTSSRFDANEVQTGEVVKIIRRAKVGFSGHLEKEKDVNFFVPSDPKMYTDIIIPEKKLNHAKIGQKVFVKITDWNDPKKPPLGEVIQILGKPGDNNAEMIGIALEKGFAADFPDAVEKEAIKLKKEFEASLLEVKIRKTPGVGASLTPGVEENFRPRGDVEERDHGEGDLCRRQGLNL
;
A
#
# COMPACT_ATOMS: atom_id res chain seq x y z
N MET A 1 -51.60 -10.74 -14.77
CA MET A 1 -50.69 -9.60 -14.50
C MET A 1 -50.59 -9.42 -12.99
N LYS A 2 -49.48 -9.82 -12.36
CA LYS A 2 -49.23 -9.60 -10.91
C LYS A 2 -47.93 -8.80 -10.81
N ASN A 3 -48.03 -7.48 -10.69
CA ASN A 3 -46.87 -6.61 -10.58
C ASN A 3 -46.55 -6.34 -9.10
N ASN A 4 -45.36 -6.78 -8.72
CA ASN A 4 -44.73 -6.61 -7.43
C ASN A 4 -44.67 -5.14 -7.02
N THR A 5 -45.21 -4.85 -5.84
CA THR A 5 -44.99 -3.61 -5.10
C THR A 5 -43.52 -3.48 -4.69
N LYS A 6 -42.81 -2.53 -5.32
CA LYS A 6 -41.55 -1.98 -4.81
C LYS A 6 -41.77 -1.46 -3.40
N LYS A 7 -41.15 -2.08 -2.40
CA LYS A 7 -40.98 -1.48 -1.07
C LYS A 7 -39.79 -0.53 -1.13
N GLU A 8 -40.09 0.75 -1.11
CA GLU A 8 -39.13 1.83 -0.92
C GLU A 8 -38.47 1.69 0.46
N HIS A 9 -37.14 1.67 0.48
CA HIS A 9 -36.36 1.66 1.71
C HIS A 9 -36.47 3.03 2.37
N LYS A 10 -37.21 3.07 3.47
CA LYS A 10 -37.37 4.20 4.38
C LYS A 10 -35.99 4.67 4.87
N SER A 11 -35.65 5.92 4.56
CA SER A 11 -34.41 6.60 4.95
C SER A 11 -34.38 6.86 6.46
N THR A 12 -33.86 5.91 7.22
CA THR A 12 -33.48 6.12 8.63
C THR A 12 -32.18 6.94 8.66
N ILE A 13 -32.16 8.00 9.47
CA ILE A 13 -31.02 8.90 9.68
C ILE A 13 -29.80 8.05 10.05
N LYS A 14 -28.89 7.85 9.10
CA LYS A 14 -27.71 7.01 9.24
C LYS A 14 -26.62 7.83 9.93
N ASN A 15 -26.23 7.45 11.16
CA ASN A 15 -24.99 7.94 11.78
C ASN A 15 -23.80 7.22 11.13
N GLU A 16 -23.70 7.35 9.81
CA GLU A 16 -22.67 6.73 9.00
C GLU A 16 -21.54 7.72 8.79
N ILE A 17 -20.31 7.27 9.02
CA ILE A 17 -19.10 8.06 8.88
C ILE A 17 -18.13 7.29 8.00
N GLU A 18 -17.58 7.98 7.01
CA GLU A 18 -16.50 7.45 6.18
C GLU A 18 -15.15 7.60 6.90
N GLY A 19 -14.28 6.61 6.80
CA GLY A 19 -12.94 6.71 7.38
C GLY A 19 -12.00 5.64 6.88
N VAL A 20 -10.72 5.78 7.23
CA VAL A 20 -9.69 4.78 6.92
C VAL A 20 -9.56 3.82 8.11
N ILE A 21 -9.75 2.53 7.87
CA ILE A 21 -9.63 1.51 8.90
C ILE A 21 -8.18 1.05 9.08
N SER A 22 -7.76 0.88 10.32
CA SER A 22 -6.53 0.20 10.70
C SER A 22 -6.84 -0.97 11.61
N ILE A 23 -6.44 -2.16 11.21
CA ILE A 23 -6.67 -3.42 11.90
C ILE A 23 -5.40 -3.82 12.66
N SER A 24 -5.58 -4.18 13.93
CA SER A 24 -4.54 -4.75 14.78
C SER A 24 -4.41 -6.27 14.55
N ALA A 25 -3.29 -6.87 14.96
CA ALA A 25 -3.10 -8.32 14.93
C ALA A 25 -4.20 -9.09 15.70
N LYS A 26 -4.85 -8.45 16.69
CA LYS A 26 -6.01 -9.00 17.43
C LYS A 26 -7.34 -8.93 16.65
N ARG A 27 -7.34 -8.51 15.38
CA ARG A 27 -8.53 -8.26 14.54
C ARG A 27 -9.46 -7.16 15.07
N VAL A 28 -8.95 -6.26 15.90
CA VAL A 28 -9.67 -5.06 16.30
C VAL A 28 -9.39 -3.96 15.28
N GLY A 29 -10.45 -3.37 14.72
CA GLY A 29 -10.36 -2.27 13.75
C GLY A 29 -10.48 -0.91 14.43
N TYR A 30 -9.70 0.05 13.97
CA TYR A 30 -9.78 1.45 14.38
C TYR A 30 -10.01 2.31 13.15
N VAL A 31 -11.11 3.04 13.12
CA VAL A 31 -11.48 3.89 11.99
C VAL A 31 -11.18 5.33 12.36
N ARG A 32 -10.35 5.98 11.54
CA ARG A 32 -9.98 7.39 11.71
C ARG A 32 -10.67 8.22 10.63
N ASN A 33 -11.33 9.29 11.05
CA ASN A 33 -11.85 10.35 10.19
C ASN A 33 -11.25 11.69 10.68
N LYS A 34 -11.05 12.64 9.77
CA LYS A 34 -10.62 14.01 10.06
C LYS A 34 -11.65 14.80 10.88
N GLU A 35 -12.92 14.45 10.79
CA GLU A 35 -14.03 15.13 11.48
C GLU A 35 -14.16 14.70 12.96
N LEU A 36 -13.67 13.51 13.30
CA LEU A 36 -13.70 12.99 14.66
C LEU A 36 -12.33 13.19 15.32
N LYS A 37 -12.36 13.65 16.57
CA LYS A 37 -11.14 13.76 17.40
C LYS A 37 -10.64 12.38 17.82
N ASP A 38 -11.56 11.47 18.12
CA ASP A 38 -11.28 10.12 18.59
C ASP A 38 -11.58 9.09 17.50
N SER A 39 -10.87 7.95 17.54
CA SER A 39 -11.10 6.85 16.60
C SER A 39 -12.30 6.01 17.01
N ILE A 40 -13.03 5.49 16.02
CA ILE A 40 -14.09 4.52 16.24
C ILE A 40 -13.47 3.13 16.30
N GLU A 41 -13.72 2.40 17.38
CA GLU A 41 -13.34 0.99 17.51
C GLU A 41 -14.41 0.09 16.87
N VAL A 42 -13.95 -0.89 16.11
CA VAL A 42 -14.77 -1.88 15.42
C VAL A 42 -14.36 -3.25 15.91
N ASP A 43 -15.32 -3.95 16.52
CA ASP A 43 -15.12 -5.31 16.97
C ASP A 43 -14.85 -6.27 15.79
N PRO A 44 -14.12 -7.37 16.01
CA PRO A 44 -13.84 -8.35 14.97
C PRO A 44 -15.10 -8.90 14.28
N ALA A 45 -16.22 -8.99 15.01
CA ALA A 45 -17.51 -9.45 14.48
C ALA A 45 -18.17 -8.46 13.50
N HIS A 46 -17.78 -7.18 13.57
CA HIS A 46 -18.39 -6.06 12.84
C HIS A 46 -17.46 -5.44 11.78
N LEU A 47 -16.35 -6.11 11.44
CA LEU A 47 -15.43 -5.68 10.38
C LEU A 47 -16.00 -5.86 8.97
N ASN A 48 -16.95 -6.77 8.77
CA ASN A 48 -17.65 -7.01 7.50
C ASN A 48 -16.74 -6.98 6.27
N THR A 49 -15.69 -7.82 6.26
CA THR A 49 -14.68 -7.98 5.17
C THR A 49 -13.66 -6.86 4.99
N ALA A 50 -13.67 -5.84 5.85
CA ALA A 50 -12.72 -4.74 5.79
C ALA A 50 -11.28 -5.23 6.03
N LEU A 51 -10.34 -4.72 5.23
CA LEU A 51 -8.91 -4.98 5.38
C LEU A 51 -8.14 -3.72 5.80
N GLN A 52 -6.89 -3.92 6.20
CA GLN A 52 -5.99 -2.84 6.58
C GLN A 52 -5.94 -1.73 5.50
N GLY A 53 -6.22 -0.50 5.93
CA GLY A 53 -6.12 0.69 5.09
C GLY A 53 -7.34 0.94 4.21
N ASP A 54 -8.33 0.04 4.21
CA ASP A 54 -9.54 0.23 3.43
C ASP A 54 -10.28 1.50 3.86
N THR A 55 -10.86 2.17 2.87
CA THR A 55 -11.78 3.28 3.12
C THR A 55 -13.17 2.68 3.30
N VAL A 56 -13.74 2.82 4.49
CA VAL A 56 -14.96 2.14 4.92
C VAL A 56 -16.00 3.15 5.39
N LEU A 57 -17.27 2.78 5.23
CA LEU A 57 -18.42 3.46 5.81
C LEU A 57 -18.82 2.72 7.08
N VAL A 58 -18.82 3.42 8.21
CA VAL A 58 -19.08 2.86 9.53
C VAL A 58 -20.35 3.45 10.11
N SER A 59 -21.25 2.60 10.58
CA SER A 59 -22.38 3.03 11.40
C SER A 59 -21.95 3.09 12.86
N ILE A 60 -22.03 4.28 13.45
CA ILE A 60 -21.76 4.47 14.87
C ILE A 60 -22.93 3.94 15.70
N ASN A 61 -22.62 3.10 16.67
CA ASN A 61 -23.59 2.72 17.69
C ASN A 61 -23.71 3.89 18.68
N LYS A 62 -24.87 4.54 18.71
CA LYS A 62 -25.18 5.51 19.78
C LYS A 62 -25.16 4.73 21.09
N LYS A 63 -24.29 5.10 22.03
CA LYS A 63 -24.32 4.54 23.38
C LYS A 63 -25.74 4.65 23.93
N ASN A 64 -26.21 3.57 24.56
CA ASN A 64 -27.21 3.68 25.60
C ASN A 64 -26.68 4.70 26.62
N GLN A 65 -27.44 5.77 26.89
CA GLN A 65 -27.14 6.74 27.97
C GLN A 65 -27.25 6.11 29.38
N ILE A 66 -26.97 4.82 29.55
CA ILE A 66 -26.97 4.12 30.83
C ILE A 66 -25.56 4.25 31.44
N SER A 67 -25.14 5.48 31.67
CA SER A 67 -24.00 5.80 32.55
C SER A 67 -24.07 7.23 33.09
N SER A 68 -24.95 8.08 32.56
CA SER A 68 -25.27 9.40 33.14
C SER A 68 -26.41 9.37 34.16
N ARG A 69 -26.58 8.25 34.88
CA ARG A 69 -27.43 8.17 36.08
C ARG A 69 -26.68 7.43 37.18
N SER A 70 -25.70 8.09 37.77
CA SER A 70 -25.18 7.74 39.09
C SER A 70 -25.40 8.89 40.08
N ASP A 71 -26.57 9.53 40.01
CA ASP A 71 -27.10 10.36 41.09
C ASP A 71 -28.02 9.49 41.95
N LEU A 72 -27.44 8.53 42.68
CA LEU A 72 -28.07 8.00 43.89
C LEU A 72 -26.97 7.52 44.83
N GLY A 73 -26.68 8.37 45.82
CA GLY A 73 -25.65 8.12 46.81
C GLY A 73 -25.89 6.82 47.57
N THR A 74 -24.87 5.98 47.62
CA THR A 74 -24.63 5.11 48.77
C THR A 74 -23.12 4.98 48.94
N SER A 75 -22.64 5.56 50.03
CA SER A 75 -21.24 5.64 50.42
C SER A 75 -20.68 4.25 50.73
N ARG A 76 -20.12 3.56 49.73
CA ARG A 76 -19.14 2.46 49.83
C ARG A 76 -18.66 2.16 48.40
N GLY A 77 -17.75 3.00 47.91
CA GLY A 77 -17.19 2.86 46.57
C GLY A 77 -16.22 1.67 46.49
N PRO A 78 -16.16 0.95 45.35
CA PRO A 78 -15.13 -0.06 45.12
C PRO A 78 -13.77 0.63 44.91
N THR A 79 -12.81 0.25 45.75
CA THR A 79 -11.41 0.67 45.69
C THR A 79 -10.67 -0.13 44.62
N SER A 80 -10.89 0.17 43.34
CA SER A 80 -9.95 -0.15 42.25
C SER A 80 -10.40 0.44 40.91
N SER A 81 -9.47 1.12 40.24
CA SER A 81 -9.58 1.80 38.93
C SER A 81 -10.35 3.13 38.88
N ARG A 82 -9.72 4.19 39.42
CA ARG A 82 -10.01 5.58 39.04
C ARG A 82 -9.16 6.02 37.82
N PHE A 83 -9.01 5.15 36.82
CA PHE A 83 -8.24 5.45 35.61
C PHE A 83 -9.14 5.26 34.39
N ASP A 84 -9.49 6.40 33.77
CA ASP A 84 -9.90 6.53 32.37
C ASP A 84 -10.99 5.57 31.89
N ALA A 85 -12.24 5.85 32.23
CA ALA A 85 -13.34 5.49 31.33
C ALA A 85 -13.23 6.37 30.07
N ASN A 86 -12.16 6.15 29.29
CA ASN A 86 -12.03 6.73 27.97
C ASN A 86 -13.17 6.11 27.16
N GLU A 87 -14.15 6.94 26.88
CA GLU A 87 -15.39 6.53 26.25
C GLU A 87 -15.11 6.16 24.79
N VAL A 88 -14.64 4.94 24.54
CA VAL A 88 -14.35 4.50 23.17
C VAL A 88 -15.66 4.39 22.40
N GLN A 89 -15.73 5.09 21.28
CA GLN A 89 -16.87 5.05 20.38
C GLN A 89 -16.82 3.75 19.58
N THR A 90 -17.85 2.92 19.66
CA THR A 90 -17.94 1.66 18.92
C THR A 90 -18.80 1.82 17.67
N GLY A 91 -18.49 1.04 16.64
CA GLY A 91 -19.25 1.04 15.39
C GLY A 91 -19.11 -0.26 14.60
N GLU A 92 -19.90 -0.34 13.52
CA GLU A 92 -19.91 -1.46 12.59
C GLU A 92 -19.64 -1.00 11.16
N VAL A 93 -18.82 -1.75 10.43
CA VAL A 93 -18.57 -1.48 9.01
C VAL A 93 -19.82 -1.86 8.20
N VAL A 94 -20.45 -0.88 7.57
CA VAL A 94 -21.61 -1.09 6.69
C VAL A 94 -21.17 -1.44 5.29
N LYS A 95 -20.13 -0.77 4.79
CA LYS A 95 -19.68 -0.91 3.40
C LYS A 95 -18.21 -0.55 3.24
N ILE A 96 -17.53 -1.26 2.34
CA ILE A 96 -16.20 -0.88 1.86
C ILE A 96 -16.38 0.06 0.66
N ILE A 97 -15.89 1.29 0.77
CA ILE A 97 -15.95 2.32 -0.29
C ILE A 97 -14.80 2.10 -1.26
N ARG A 98 -13.59 1.91 -0.73
CA ARG A 98 -12.38 1.70 -1.53
C ARG A 98 -11.42 0.74 -0.84
N ARG A 99 -10.94 -0.23 -1.60
CA ARG A 99 -9.90 -1.18 -1.17
C ARG A 99 -8.52 -0.54 -1.29
N ALA A 100 -7.70 -0.67 -0.24
CA ALA A 100 -6.34 -0.15 -0.24
C ALA A 100 -5.35 -1.07 -0.95
N LYS A 101 -5.51 -2.39 -0.78
CA LYS A 101 -4.64 -3.39 -1.40
C LYS A 101 -5.31 -4.03 -2.61
N VAL A 102 -4.54 -4.15 -3.69
CA VAL A 102 -4.98 -4.77 -4.94
C VAL A 102 -4.69 -6.28 -4.94
N GLY A 103 -3.61 -6.69 -4.29
CA GLY A 103 -3.19 -8.09 -4.20
C GLY A 103 -2.30 -8.36 -3.00
N PHE A 104 -1.97 -9.64 -2.83
CA PHE A 104 -1.25 -10.16 -1.68
C PHE A 104 -0.13 -11.08 -2.16
N SER A 105 1.01 -10.99 -1.49
CA SER A 105 2.12 -11.93 -1.64
C SER A 105 2.01 -13.03 -0.59
N GLY A 106 2.34 -14.27 -0.96
CA GLY A 106 2.17 -15.44 -0.08
C GLY A 106 2.48 -16.74 -0.78
N HIS A 107 2.16 -17.87 -0.19
CA HIS A 107 2.40 -19.19 -0.77
C HIS A 107 1.14 -20.04 -0.85
N LEU A 108 1.17 -21.05 -1.73
CA LEU A 108 0.06 -21.97 -1.94
C LEU A 108 0.18 -23.19 -1.04
N GLU A 109 -0.93 -23.57 -0.43
CA GLU A 109 -1.12 -24.81 0.33
C GLU A 109 -2.34 -25.56 -0.21
N LYS A 110 -2.38 -26.88 0.00
CA LYS A 110 -3.52 -27.71 -0.39
C LYS A 110 -3.98 -28.53 0.81
N GLU A 111 -5.27 -28.43 1.14
CA GLU A 111 -5.91 -29.24 2.18
C GLU A 111 -7.20 -29.84 1.64
N LYS A 112 -7.38 -31.17 1.76
CA LYS A 112 -8.63 -31.89 1.41
C LYS A 112 -9.25 -31.46 0.08
N ASP A 113 -8.41 -31.37 -0.96
CA ASP A 113 -8.75 -30.96 -2.33
C ASP A 113 -9.10 -29.48 -2.57
N VAL A 114 -8.92 -28.62 -1.57
CA VAL A 114 -9.03 -27.18 -1.74
C VAL A 114 -7.64 -26.55 -1.70
N ASN A 115 -7.37 -25.64 -2.64
CA ASN A 115 -6.14 -24.85 -2.63
C ASN A 115 -6.38 -23.58 -1.84
N PHE A 116 -5.51 -23.36 -0.86
CA PHE A 116 -5.49 -22.17 -0.03
C PHE A 116 -4.25 -21.36 -0.35
N PHE A 117 -4.40 -20.05 -0.33
CA PHE A 117 -3.29 -19.13 -0.36
C PHE A 117 -3.14 -18.52 1.03
N VAL A 118 -1.95 -18.74 1.59
CA VAL A 118 -1.54 -18.23 2.88
C VAL A 118 -0.79 -16.92 2.64
N PRO A 119 -1.35 -15.75 3.02
CA PRO A 119 -0.70 -14.47 2.84
C PRO A 119 0.54 -14.34 3.72
N SER A 120 1.59 -13.67 3.22
CA SER A 120 2.78 -13.34 4.02
C SER A 120 2.54 -12.19 5.00
N ASP A 121 1.57 -11.30 4.75
CA ASP A 121 1.23 -10.20 5.66
C ASP A 121 0.34 -10.70 6.81
N PRO A 122 0.80 -10.64 8.08
CA PRO A 122 0.01 -11.07 9.24
C PRO A 122 -1.23 -10.21 9.49
N LYS A 123 -1.36 -9.05 8.84
CA LYS A 123 -2.57 -8.21 8.93
C LYS A 123 -3.74 -8.78 8.12
N MET A 124 -3.46 -9.67 7.18
CA MET A 124 -4.50 -10.43 6.50
C MET A 124 -4.93 -11.58 7.42
N TYR A 125 -6.15 -11.48 7.97
CA TYR A 125 -6.62 -12.38 9.02
C TYR A 125 -7.36 -13.63 8.51
N THR A 126 -7.45 -13.81 7.19
CA THR A 126 -8.11 -14.94 6.54
C THR A 126 -7.29 -15.40 5.36
N ASP A 127 -7.25 -16.71 5.16
CA ASP A 127 -6.68 -17.31 3.96
C ASP A 127 -7.62 -17.12 2.77
N ILE A 128 -7.06 -17.15 1.57
CA ILE A 128 -7.79 -16.96 0.32
C ILE A 128 -7.94 -18.31 -0.37
N ILE A 129 -9.16 -18.70 -0.71
CA ILE A 129 -9.41 -19.93 -1.47
C ILE A 129 -9.15 -19.67 -2.95
N ILE A 130 -8.39 -20.54 -3.59
CA ILE A 130 -8.09 -20.47 -5.01
C ILE A 130 -8.72 -21.67 -5.73
N PRO A 131 -9.76 -21.44 -6.56
CA PRO A 131 -10.30 -22.48 -7.42
C PRO A 131 -9.23 -23.02 -8.37
N GLU A 132 -9.27 -24.31 -8.70
CA GLU A 132 -8.27 -24.93 -9.59
C GLU A 132 -8.15 -24.22 -10.94
N LYS A 133 -9.27 -23.71 -11.47
CA LYS A 133 -9.33 -22.94 -12.71
C LYS A 133 -8.53 -21.63 -12.67
N LYS A 134 -8.20 -21.13 -11.47
CA LYS A 134 -7.54 -19.84 -11.21
C LYS A 134 -6.15 -19.99 -10.58
N LEU A 135 -5.57 -21.19 -10.63
CA LEU A 135 -4.20 -21.46 -10.16
C LEU A 135 -3.11 -20.92 -11.09
N ASN A 136 -3.42 -20.63 -12.36
CA ASN A 136 -2.46 -20.14 -13.35
C ASN A 136 -1.17 -21.00 -13.43
N HIS A 137 -1.31 -22.33 -13.43
CA HIS A 137 -0.22 -23.32 -13.42
C HIS A 137 0.72 -23.27 -12.20
N ALA A 138 0.36 -22.52 -11.15
CA ALA A 138 1.14 -22.49 -9.92
C ALA A 138 1.12 -23.85 -9.22
N LYS A 139 2.27 -24.23 -8.68
CA LYS A 139 2.44 -25.46 -7.90
C LYS A 139 2.28 -25.16 -6.41
N ILE A 140 1.79 -26.16 -5.68
CA ILE A 140 1.68 -26.11 -4.22
C ILE A 140 3.08 -25.86 -3.63
N GLY A 141 3.15 -25.00 -2.62
CA GLY A 141 4.40 -24.59 -1.96
C GLY A 141 5.16 -23.48 -2.68
N GLN A 142 4.71 -22.99 -3.84
CA GLN A 142 5.32 -21.84 -4.50
C GLN A 142 4.82 -20.52 -3.90
N LYS A 143 5.70 -19.51 -3.91
CA LYS A 143 5.35 -18.13 -3.64
C LYS A 143 4.67 -17.53 -4.87
N VAL A 144 3.52 -16.93 -4.66
CA VAL A 144 2.66 -16.37 -5.71
C VAL A 144 2.10 -15.02 -5.29
N PHE A 145 1.67 -14.24 -6.27
CA PHE A 145 0.92 -13.00 -6.07
C PHE A 145 -0.54 -13.22 -6.48
N VAL A 146 -1.46 -12.95 -5.54
CA VAL A 146 -2.88 -13.28 -5.67
C VAL A 146 -3.74 -12.04 -5.50
N LYS A 147 -4.82 -11.96 -6.27
CA LYS A 147 -5.86 -10.94 -6.12
C LYS A 147 -7.16 -11.57 -5.67
N ILE A 148 -7.84 -10.88 -4.75
CA ILE A 148 -9.19 -11.28 -4.33
C ILE A 148 -10.18 -10.91 -5.43
N THR A 149 -11.01 -11.88 -5.79
CA THR A 149 -12.01 -11.75 -6.86
C THR A 149 -13.42 -11.65 -6.31
N ASP A 150 -13.74 -12.36 -5.23
CA ASP A 150 -15.04 -12.29 -4.59
C ASP A 150 -14.91 -12.43 -3.06
N TRP A 151 -15.63 -11.57 -2.33
CA TRP A 151 -15.74 -11.64 -0.88
C TRP A 151 -17.02 -10.95 -0.39
N ASN A 152 -18.16 -11.60 -0.59
CA ASN A 152 -19.47 -11.05 -0.23
C ASN A 152 -19.91 -11.39 1.20
N ASP A 153 -19.45 -12.51 1.76
CA ASP A 153 -19.88 -13.01 3.07
C ASP A 153 -18.70 -12.97 4.05
N PRO A 154 -18.78 -12.20 5.16
CA PRO A 154 -17.72 -12.13 6.15
C PRO A 154 -17.46 -13.45 6.89
N LYS A 155 -18.43 -14.37 6.87
CA LYS A 155 -18.27 -15.70 7.50
C LYS A 155 -17.53 -16.69 6.62
N LYS A 156 -17.37 -16.39 5.33
CA LYS A 156 -16.69 -17.26 4.37
C LYS A 156 -15.34 -16.67 3.99
N PRO A 157 -14.34 -17.53 3.73
CA PRO A 157 -13.07 -17.08 3.20
C PRO A 157 -13.25 -16.48 1.79
N PRO A 158 -12.47 -15.44 1.43
CA PRO A 158 -12.50 -14.84 0.10
C PRO A 158 -12.05 -15.81 -0.99
N LEU A 159 -12.56 -15.62 -2.21
CA LEU A 159 -12.10 -16.30 -3.41
C LEU A 159 -11.05 -15.43 -4.14
N GLY A 160 -9.95 -16.05 -4.54
CA GLY A 160 -8.86 -15.37 -5.23
C GLY A 160 -8.45 -16.00 -6.56
N GLU A 161 -7.57 -15.29 -7.26
CA GLU A 161 -6.90 -15.77 -8.46
C GLU A 161 -5.41 -15.46 -8.44
N VAL A 162 -4.60 -16.39 -8.95
CA VAL A 162 -3.16 -16.21 -9.08
C VAL A 162 -2.88 -15.31 -10.28
N ILE A 163 -2.29 -14.14 -10.02
CA ILE A 163 -1.85 -13.22 -11.08
C ILE A 163 -0.48 -13.67 -11.59
N GLN A 164 0.47 -13.90 -10.68
CA GLN A 164 1.86 -14.15 -11.03
C GLN A 164 2.49 -15.17 -10.09
N ILE A 165 3.31 -16.05 -10.65
CA ILE A 165 4.16 -16.98 -9.90
C ILE A 165 5.50 -16.29 -9.67
N LEU A 166 5.89 -16.12 -8.41
CA LEU A 166 7.13 -15.43 -8.03
C LEU A 166 8.31 -16.40 -7.92
N GLY A 167 8.07 -17.61 -7.41
CA GLY A 167 9.11 -18.63 -7.29
C GLY A 167 8.96 -19.50 -6.05
N LYS A 168 10.09 -19.84 -5.42
CA LYS A 168 10.12 -20.61 -4.17
C LYS A 168 10.11 -19.66 -2.96
N PRO A 169 9.42 -20.01 -1.86
CA PRO A 169 9.52 -19.24 -0.62
C PRO A 169 10.98 -19.24 -0.13
N GLY A 170 11.46 -18.08 0.31
CA GLY A 170 12.85 -17.88 0.76
C GLY A 170 13.87 -17.59 -0.34
N ASP A 171 13.47 -17.60 -1.61
CA ASP A 171 14.31 -17.05 -2.69
C ASP A 171 14.29 -15.52 -2.62
N ASN A 172 15.47 -14.90 -2.53
CA ASN A 172 15.62 -13.44 -2.42
C ASN A 172 14.89 -12.70 -3.53
N ASN A 173 14.96 -13.19 -4.76
CA ASN A 173 14.29 -12.53 -5.89
C ASN A 173 12.76 -12.58 -5.76
N ALA A 174 12.23 -13.73 -5.34
CA ALA A 174 10.79 -13.90 -5.14
C ALA A 174 10.27 -13.05 -3.96
N GLU A 175 11.05 -12.92 -2.89
CA GLU A 175 10.71 -12.06 -1.75
C GLU A 175 10.74 -10.57 -2.13
N MET A 176 11.79 -10.11 -2.83
CA MET A 176 11.89 -8.73 -3.28
C MET A 176 10.71 -8.33 -4.18
N ILE A 177 10.42 -9.13 -5.20
CA ILE A 177 9.32 -8.85 -6.13
C ILE A 177 7.97 -8.92 -5.40
N GLY A 178 7.79 -9.88 -4.49
CA GLY A 178 6.57 -10.00 -3.69
C GLY A 178 6.27 -8.74 -2.85
N ILE A 179 7.29 -8.22 -2.16
CA ILE A 179 7.17 -6.97 -1.38
C ILE A 179 6.88 -5.79 -2.29
N ALA A 180 7.56 -5.68 -3.44
CA ALA A 180 7.36 -4.60 -4.40
C ALA A 180 5.90 -4.56 -4.91
N LEU A 181 5.39 -5.70 -5.37
CA LEU A 181 4.01 -5.83 -5.88
C LEU A 181 2.96 -5.52 -4.79
N GLU A 182 3.19 -5.98 -3.56
CA GLU A 182 2.26 -5.72 -2.45
C GLU A 182 2.18 -4.23 -2.07
N LYS A 183 3.27 -3.49 -2.24
CA LYS A 183 3.32 -2.03 -2.07
C LYS A 183 2.75 -1.26 -3.27
N GLY A 184 2.36 -1.96 -4.33
CA GLY A 184 1.79 -1.36 -5.53
C GLY A 184 2.84 -0.91 -6.55
N PHE A 185 4.08 -1.36 -6.43
CA PHE A 185 5.08 -1.17 -7.50
C PHE A 185 4.86 -2.22 -8.58
N ALA A 186 4.91 -1.79 -9.85
CA ALA A 186 4.96 -2.71 -10.97
C ALA A 186 6.31 -3.42 -10.98
N ALA A 187 6.30 -4.72 -11.30
CA ALA A 187 7.54 -5.47 -11.52
C ALA A 187 8.24 -5.02 -12.82
N ASP A 188 7.45 -4.71 -13.85
CA ASP A 188 7.92 -4.41 -15.20
C ASP A 188 7.51 -3.00 -15.65
N PHE A 189 8.29 -2.45 -16.57
CA PHE A 189 7.96 -1.17 -17.21
C PHE A 189 6.97 -1.37 -18.35
N PRO A 190 6.14 -0.36 -18.67
CA PRO A 190 5.28 -0.44 -19.85
C PRO A 190 6.11 -0.59 -21.14
N ASP A 191 5.64 -1.41 -22.08
CA ASP A 191 6.32 -1.70 -23.35
C ASP A 191 6.80 -0.46 -24.12
N ALA A 192 6.07 0.65 -24.03
CA ALA A 192 6.45 1.91 -24.69
C ALA A 192 7.79 2.42 -24.15
N VAL A 193 7.97 2.39 -22.82
CA VAL A 193 9.19 2.83 -22.14
C VAL A 193 10.35 1.89 -22.48
N GLU A 194 10.11 0.58 -22.50
CA GLU A 194 11.14 -0.39 -22.87
C GLU A 194 11.61 -0.23 -24.32
N LYS A 195 10.66 -0.01 -25.25
CA LYS A 195 10.98 0.23 -26.67
C LYS A 195 11.81 1.50 -26.85
N GLU A 196 11.45 2.58 -26.15
CA GLU A 196 12.24 3.81 -26.16
C GLU A 196 13.63 3.61 -25.56
N ALA A 197 13.75 2.90 -24.43
CA ALA A 197 15.03 2.59 -23.81
C ALA A 197 15.93 1.76 -24.73
N ILE A 198 15.38 0.74 -25.40
CA ILE A 198 16.11 -0.08 -26.38
C ILE A 198 16.56 0.77 -27.58
N LYS A 199 15.71 1.68 -28.05
CA LYS A 199 16.04 2.59 -29.15
C LYS A 199 17.20 3.51 -28.77
N LEU A 200 17.11 4.17 -27.61
CA LEU A 200 18.17 5.04 -27.09
C LEU A 200 19.48 4.29 -26.89
N LYS A 201 19.42 3.05 -26.36
CA LYS A 201 20.61 2.20 -26.21
C LYS A 201 21.29 1.91 -27.55
N LYS A 202 20.50 1.58 -28.59
CA LYS A 202 21.03 1.34 -29.95
C LYS A 202 21.65 2.61 -30.56
N GLU A 203 21.00 3.75 -30.40
CA GLU A 203 21.53 5.04 -30.88
C GLU A 203 22.85 5.39 -30.17
N PHE A 204 22.92 5.16 -28.86
CA PHE A 204 24.14 5.37 -28.08
C PHE A 204 25.28 4.43 -28.49
N GLU A 205 25.00 3.13 -28.65
CA GLU A 205 25.99 2.14 -29.13
C GLU A 205 26.51 2.49 -30.53
N ALA A 206 25.64 2.95 -31.44
CA ALA A 206 26.04 3.42 -32.77
C ALA A 206 26.97 4.66 -32.69
N SER A 207 26.65 5.62 -31.83
CA SER A 207 27.48 6.82 -31.63
C SER A 207 28.85 6.51 -31.01
N LEU A 208 28.94 5.54 -30.10
CA LEU A 208 30.19 5.09 -29.50
C LEU A 208 31.14 4.45 -30.52
N LEU A 209 30.60 3.70 -31.47
CA LEU A 209 31.38 3.07 -32.54
C LEU A 209 31.99 4.13 -33.49
N GLU A 210 31.25 5.18 -33.84
CA GLU A 210 31.78 6.28 -34.67
C GLU A 210 32.89 7.07 -33.97
N VAL A 211 32.78 7.30 -32.66
CA VAL A 211 33.82 7.98 -31.88
C VAL A 211 35.08 7.13 -31.74
N LYS A 212 34.95 5.80 -31.63
CA LYS A 212 36.08 4.87 -31.56
C LYS A 212 36.89 4.85 -32.87
N ILE A 213 36.23 4.98 -34.02
CA ILE A 213 36.89 5.00 -35.35
C ILE A 213 37.78 6.26 -35.52
N ARG A 214 37.50 7.35 -34.78
CA ARG A 214 38.29 8.59 -34.85
C ARG A 214 39.50 8.64 -33.90
N LYS A 215 39.62 7.70 -32.95
CA LYS A 215 40.78 7.57 -32.04
C LYS A 215 41.24 6.12 -32.06
N THR A 216 42.13 5.70 -32.97
CA THR A 216 43.60 5.72 -32.72
C THR A 216 44.42 5.57 -34.02
N PRO A 217 45.64 6.15 -34.07
CA PRO A 217 46.81 5.36 -33.64
C PRO A 217 47.64 6.03 -32.54
N GLY A 218 48.10 5.23 -31.58
CA GLY A 218 49.12 5.59 -30.60
C GLY A 218 48.59 6.03 -29.23
N VAL A 219 48.52 5.08 -28.29
CA VAL A 219 48.94 5.15 -26.88
C VAL A 219 48.14 4.07 -26.13
N GLY A 220 48.85 3.05 -25.65
CA GLY A 220 48.27 1.99 -24.84
C GLY A 220 47.82 2.51 -23.48
N ALA A 221 46.55 2.30 -23.15
CA ALA A 221 46.04 2.49 -21.80
C ALA A 221 45.52 1.14 -21.29
N SER A 222 46.25 0.58 -20.32
CA SER A 222 45.81 -0.58 -19.54
C SER A 222 44.58 -0.20 -18.72
N LEU A 223 43.44 -0.84 -18.99
CA LEU A 223 42.22 -0.69 -18.21
C LEU A 223 42.14 -1.86 -17.22
N THR A 224 42.24 -1.55 -15.92
CA THR A 224 41.80 -2.45 -14.85
C THR A 224 40.28 -2.41 -14.75
N PRO A 225 39.57 -3.53 -14.54
CA PRO A 225 38.13 -3.51 -14.39
C PRO A 225 37.76 -3.20 -12.94
N GLY A 226 37.30 -1.98 -12.68
CA GLY A 226 36.59 -1.59 -11.47
C GLY A 226 35.22 -1.08 -11.86
N VAL A 227 34.17 -1.84 -11.55
CA VAL A 227 32.78 -1.46 -11.78
C VAL A 227 32.39 -0.40 -10.75
N GLU A 228 32.24 0.85 -11.19
CA GLU A 228 31.42 1.86 -10.50
C GLU A 228 30.45 2.49 -11.51
N GLU A 229 29.23 1.95 -11.55
CA GLU A 229 28.09 2.60 -12.18
C GLU A 229 27.42 3.50 -11.13
N ASN A 230 27.83 4.76 -11.08
CA ASN A 230 27.06 5.88 -10.53
C ASN A 230 27.66 7.22 -11.00
N PHE A 231 27.58 7.48 -12.31
CA PHE A 231 27.89 8.82 -12.83
C PHE A 231 26.71 9.75 -12.60
N ARG A 232 26.77 10.58 -11.55
CA ARG A 232 26.07 11.86 -11.52
C ARG A 232 26.90 12.86 -12.36
N PRO A 233 26.32 13.58 -13.33
CA PRO A 233 27.07 14.59 -14.07
C PRO A 233 27.47 15.73 -13.14
N ARG A 234 28.75 16.13 -13.16
CA ARG A 234 29.21 17.40 -12.59
C ARG A 234 28.63 18.51 -13.45
N GLY A 235 27.92 19.45 -12.84
CA GLY A 235 27.56 20.69 -13.51
C GLY A 235 28.81 21.52 -13.73
N ASP A 236 29.07 21.88 -14.99
CA ASP A 236 30.09 22.85 -15.34
C ASP A 236 29.63 24.24 -14.85
N VAL A 237 30.39 24.81 -13.91
CA VAL A 237 30.23 26.21 -13.51
C VAL A 237 31.07 27.04 -14.49
N GLU A 238 30.42 27.74 -15.41
CA GLU A 238 31.07 28.77 -16.20
C GLU A 238 31.48 29.93 -15.27
N GLU A 239 32.79 30.05 -15.00
CA GLU A 239 33.39 31.29 -14.51
C GLU A 239 33.23 32.36 -15.61
N ARG A 240 32.42 33.37 -15.34
CA ARG A 240 32.39 34.59 -16.14
C ARG A 240 33.56 35.47 -15.71
N ASP A 241 34.57 35.53 -16.57
CA ASP A 241 35.60 36.59 -16.55
C ASP A 241 34.92 37.96 -16.67
N HIS A 242 35.01 38.77 -15.61
CA HIS A 242 34.81 40.21 -15.71
C HIS A 242 36.18 40.89 -15.80
N GLY A 243 36.53 41.27 -17.03
CA GLY A 243 37.70 42.07 -17.36
C GLY A 243 37.65 43.47 -16.76
N GLU A 244 38.84 43.94 -16.42
CA GLU A 244 39.17 45.27 -15.90
C GLU A 244 38.74 46.42 -16.82
N GLY A 245 38.50 47.58 -16.19
CA GLY A 245 38.71 48.90 -16.80
C GLY A 245 37.52 49.85 -16.70
N ASP A 246 37.50 50.72 -15.69
CA ASP A 246 37.92 52.10 -15.94
C ASP A 246 37.94 52.99 -14.68
N LEU A 247 39.01 53.78 -14.62
CA LEU A 247 39.27 54.84 -13.65
C LEU A 247 38.34 56.04 -13.84
N CYS A 248 37.79 56.59 -12.74
CA CYS A 248 37.97 58.02 -12.43
C CYS A 248 37.39 58.44 -11.06
N ARG A 249 38.28 58.95 -10.18
CA ARG A 249 38.23 60.26 -9.47
C ARG A 249 36.82 60.81 -9.12
N ARG A 250 36.52 61.27 -7.91
CA ARG A 250 37.29 62.11 -6.98
C ARG A 250 36.45 62.32 -5.70
N GLN A 251 37.17 62.47 -4.58
CA GLN A 251 36.90 63.33 -3.42
C GLN A 251 35.72 63.04 -2.48
N GLY A 252 36.04 62.90 -1.20
CA GLY A 252 35.42 63.77 -0.19
C GLY A 252 34.94 63.13 1.12
N LEU A 253 35.87 63.04 2.08
CA LEU A 253 35.70 63.42 3.50
C LEU A 253 34.72 62.65 4.42
N ASN A 254 35.33 62.02 5.43
CA ASN A 254 35.06 62.11 6.88
C ASN A 254 33.62 62.35 7.35
N LEU A 255 33.04 61.35 8.03
CA LEU A 255 32.92 61.27 9.50
C LEU A 255 32.42 59.87 9.91
#